data_AF-A0A3D0SY06-F1
#
_entry.id   AF-A0A3D0SY06-F1
#
_cell.length_a   1.000
_cell.length_b   1.000
_cell.length_c   1.000
_cell.angle_alpha   90.00
_cell.angle_beta   90.00
_cell.angle_gamma   90.00
#
_symmetry.space_group_name_H-M   'P 1'
#
loop_
_entity.id
_entity.type
_entity.pdbx_description
1 polymer ?
#
loop_
_entity_poly.entity_id
_entity_poly.type
_entity_poly.pdbx_seq_one_letter_code
_entity_poly.pdbx_strand_id
1 'polypeptide(L)'
;MDPQFQLAELTTHENSAHIAESLPDTWSIKDEWYSFAAEPDLEGVEYVITIDEDSYAPGDLAMGGVHPIAWKHCVNEGRAMYTAIGHREEMYDV
;
A
#
# COMPACT_ATOMS: atom_id res chain seq x y z
N MET A 1 11.24 9.40 -8.12
CA MET A 1 11.38 9.80 -6.72
C MET A 1 12.86 9.74 -6.36
N ASP A 2 13.39 10.71 -5.62
CA ASP A 2 14.79 10.72 -5.16
C ASP A 2 14.84 11.08 -3.66
N PRO A 3 15.33 10.18 -2.78
CA PRO A 3 15.85 8.84 -3.10
C PRO A 3 14.76 7.87 -3.54
N GLN A 4 15.15 6.84 -4.31
CA GLN A 4 14.25 5.79 -4.78
C GLN A 4 13.64 4.99 -3.62
N PHE A 5 14.47 4.62 -2.62
CA PHE A 5 14.04 3.88 -1.44
C PHE A 5 13.89 4.79 -0.24
N GLN A 6 12.70 4.85 0.35
CA GLN A 6 12.39 5.75 1.45
C GLN A 6 11.69 5.01 2.59
N LEU A 7 12.05 5.35 3.82
CA LEU A 7 11.28 4.94 4.99
C LEU A 7 9.95 5.69 4.94
N ALA A 8 8.84 4.98 5.08
CA ALA A 8 7.52 5.59 5.20
C ALA A 8 6.68 4.84 6.24
N GLU A 9 5.70 5.54 6.80
CA GLU A 9 4.68 5.00 7.68
C GLU A 9 3.51 4.44 6.86
N LEU A 10 3.08 3.24 7.22
CA LEU A 10 1.99 2.50 6.64
C LEU A 10 0.90 2.29 7.68
N THR A 11 -0.35 2.32 7.24
CA THR A 11 -1.52 1.98 8.05
C THR A 11 -2.18 0.72 7.50
N THR A 12 -2.37 -0.28 8.36
CA THR A 12 -3.15 -1.50 8.06
C THR A 12 -4.62 -1.23 8.33
N HIS A 13 -5.50 -1.64 7.41
CA HIS A 13 -6.95 -1.45 7.52
C HIS A 13 -7.66 -2.78 7.71
N GLU A 14 -8.62 -2.79 8.63
CA GLU A 14 -9.59 -3.89 8.72
C GLU A 14 -10.34 -4.03 7.40
N ASN A 15 -10.56 -5.27 6.97
CA ASN A 15 -11.26 -5.57 5.72
C ASN A 15 -12.09 -6.85 5.88
N SER A 16 -13.13 -6.98 5.07
CA SER A 16 -14.08 -8.10 5.16
C SER A 16 -13.48 -9.50 4.94
N ALA A 17 -12.24 -9.57 4.45
CA ALA A 17 -11.52 -10.83 4.20
C ALA A 17 -10.47 -11.15 5.27
N HIS A 18 -10.36 -10.34 6.33
CA HIS A 18 -9.40 -10.53 7.42
C HIS A 18 -7.94 -10.59 6.93
N ILE A 19 -7.63 -9.89 5.83
CA ILE A 19 -6.27 -9.83 5.27
C ILE A 19 -5.43 -8.91 6.15
N ALA A 20 -4.20 -9.34 6.46
CA ALA A 20 -3.19 -8.59 7.21
C ALA A 20 -3.52 -8.26 8.68
N GLU A 21 -4.52 -8.89 9.29
CA GLU A 21 -4.91 -8.64 10.69
C GLU A 21 -3.81 -8.93 11.74
N SER A 22 -2.80 -9.73 11.38
CA SER A 22 -1.66 -9.97 12.27
C SER A 22 -0.60 -8.86 12.22
N LEU A 23 -0.71 -7.91 11.29
CA LEU A 23 0.19 -6.76 11.21
C LEU A 23 -0.26 -5.69 12.21
N PRO A 24 0.67 -4.84 12.69
CA PRO A 24 0.30 -3.66 13.47
C PRO A 24 -0.61 -2.71 12.68
N ASP A 25 -1.44 -1.95 13.40
CA ASP A 25 -2.26 -0.88 12.81
C ASP A 25 -1.38 0.14 12.07
N THR A 26 -0.22 0.48 12.64
CA THR A 26 0.75 1.41 12.08
C THR A 26 2.16 0.85 12.18
N TRP A 27 2.93 0.93 11.09
CA TRP A 27 4.28 0.40 11.02
C TRP A 27 5.08 1.12 9.93
N SER A 28 6.42 0.99 9.95
CA SER A 28 7.28 1.64 8.96
C SER A 28 8.24 0.67 8.31
N ILE A 29 8.39 0.78 7.01
CA ILE A 29 9.40 0.07 6.22
C ILE A 29 10.06 1.00 5.23
N LYS A 30 11.25 0.62 4.77
CA LYS A 30 11.95 1.34 3.72
C LYS A 30 11.82 0.58 2.41
N ASP A 31 11.09 1.12 1.45
CA ASP A 31 10.86 0.49 0.14
C ASP A 31 10.81 1.53 -0.99
N GLU A 32 10.62 1.09 -2.24
CA GLU A 32 10.25 1.94 -3.36
C GLU A 32 8.73 2.13 -3.40
N TRP A 33 8.26 3.39 -3.44
CA TRP A 33 6.84 3.69 -3.36
C TRP A 33 6.22 3.99 -4.73
N TYR A 34 5.18 3.24 -5.08
CA TYR A 34 4.48 3.35 -6.35
C TYR A 34 3.31 4.30 -6.20
N SER A 35 3.24 5.32 -7.04
CA SER A 35 2.08 6.20 -7.14
C SER A 35 1.22 5.82 -8.33
N PHE A 36 -0.09 5.97 -8.19
CA PHE A 36 -1.06 5.65 -9.23
C PHE A 36 -1.66 6.93 -9.80
N ALA A 37 -2.11 6.87 -11.05
CA ALA A 37 -2.76 8.02 -11.70
C ALA A 37 -4.07 8.44 -11.00
N ALA A 38 -4.72 7.50 -10.31
CA ALA A 38 -5.89 7.71 -9.47
C ALA A 38 -6.00 6.56 -8.45
N GLU A 39 -6.81 6.76 -7.42
CA GLU A 39 -7.25 5.67 -6.53
C GLU A 39 -7.95 4.55 -7.34
N PRO A 40 -7.87 3.27 -6.91
CA PRO A 40 -8.52 2.17 -7.61
C PRO A 40 -10.05 2.33 -7.67
N ASP A 41 -10.60 2.63 -8.84
CA ASP A 41 -12.04 2.69 -9.11
C ASP A 41 -12.57 1.31 -9.51
N LEU A 42 -12.72 0.43 -8.53
CA LEU A 42 -13.09 -0.99 -8.70
C LEU A 42 -14.26 -1.36 -7.80
N GLU A 43 -15.17 -2.18 -8.31
CA GLU A 43 -16.32 -2.66 -7.53
C GLU A 43 -15.86 -3.50 -6.32
N GLY A 44 -16.33 -3.12 -5.13
CA GLY A 44 -16.00 -3.82 -3.89
C GLY A 44 -14.53 -3.72 -3.48
N VAL A 45 -13.84 -2.65 -3.89
CA VAL A 45 -12.48 -2.39 -3.42
C VAL A 45 -12.47 -2.14 -1.90
N GLU A 46 -11.57 -2.82 -1.21
CA GLU A 46 -11.22 -2.52 0.18
C GLU A 46 -9.71 -2.35 0.26
N TYR A 47 -9.27 -1.23 0.83
CA TYR A 47 -7.87 -0.99 1.10
C TYR A 47 -7.41 -1.90 2.24
N VAL A 48 -6.24 -2.49 2.07
CA VAL A 48 -5.62 -3.36 3.07
C VAL A 48 -4.49 -2.61 3.76
N ILE A 49 -3.67 -1.87 3.00
CA ILE A 49 -2.63 -1.01 3.55
C ILE A 49 -2.56 0.30 2.73
N THR A 50 -2.48 1.43 3.43
CA THR A 50 -2.18 2.75 2.85
C THR A 50 -0.85 3.28 3.36
N ILE A 51 -0.23 4.18 2.62
CA ILE A 51 0.99 4.90 3.02
C ILE A 51 0.65 6.34 3.38
N ASP A 52 1.31 6.87 4.42
CA ASP A 52 1.24 8.29 4.79
C ASP A 52 2.24 9.10 3.95
N GLU A 53 1.75 9.96 3.06
CA GLU A 53 2.59 10.83 2.21
C GLU A 53 3.38 11.89 2.97
N ASP A 54 3.00 12.21 4.22
CA ASP A 54 3.75 13.14 5.07
C ASP A 54 4.97 12.47 5.74
N SER A 55 5.04 11.14 5.71
CA SER A 55 6.12 10.37 6.31
C SER A 55 7.34 10.15 5.40
N TYR A 56 7.22 10.50 4.11
CA TYR A 56 8.29 10.38 3.11
C TYR A 56 8.26 11.56 2.12
N ALA A 57 9.08 11.52 1.07
CA ALA A 57 9.19 12.57 0.05
C ALA A 57 8.73 12.05 -1.33
N PRO A 58 7.42 12.06 -1.63
CA PRO A 58 6.90 11.65 -2.94
C PRO A 58 7.21 12.66 -4.06
N GLY A 59 7.35 13.95 -3.72
CA GLY A 59 7.53 15.03 -4.69
C GLY A 59 6.34 15.14 -5.63
N ASP A 60 6.61 15.33 -6.93
CA ASP A 60 5.57 15.46 -7.96
C ASP A 60 4.77 14.16 -8.20
N LEU A 61 5.14 13.05 -7.54
CA LEU A 61 4.43 11.78 -7.60
C LEU A 61 3.40 11.62 -6.47
N ALA A 62 3.20 12.62 -5.61
CA ALA A 62 2.20 12.54 -4.56
C ALA A 62 0.80 12.29 -5.15
N MET A 63 0.07 11.34 -4.59
CA MET A 63 -1.34 11.12 -4.92
C MET A 63 -2.24 12.23 -4.36
N GLY A 64 -1.83 12.90 -3.28
CA GLY A 64 -2.53 14.07 -2.72
C GLY A 64 -3.86 13.74 -2.05
N GLY A 65 -4.10 12.46 -1.76
CA GLY A 65 -5.32 11.90 -1.19
C GLY A 65 -4.99 10.58 -0.51
N VAL A 66 -5.90 9.59 -0.59
CA VAL A 66 -5.57 8.26 -0.09
C VAL A 66 -4.55 7.63 -1.04
N HIS A 67 -3.44 7.14 -0.49
CA HIS A 67 -2.41 6.41 -1.22
C HIS A 67 -2.45 4.92 -0.83
N PRO A 68 -3.26 4.09 -1.51
CA PRO A 68 -3.29 2.66 -1.22
C PRO A 68 -2.06 1.96 -1.83
N ILE A 69 -1.37 1.14 -1.03
CA ILE A 69 -0.26 0.30 -1.51
C ILE A 69 -0.62 -1.18 -1.53
N ALA A 70 -1.75 -1.56 -0.91
CA ALA A 70 -2.34 -2.88 -1.03
C ALA A 70 -3.85 -2.80 -0.92
N TRP A 71 -4.57 -3.55 -1.76
CA TRP A 71 -6.02 -3.60 -1.77
C TRP A 71 -6.53 -4.95 -2.26
N LYS A 72 -7.78 -5.26 -1.92
CA LYS A 72 -8.53 -6.39 -2.48
C LYS A 72 -9.75 -5.88 -3.25
N HIS A 73 -10.23 -6.68 -4.19
CA HIS A 73 -11.45 -6.43 -4.95
C HIS A 73 -11.96 -7.73 -5.58
N CYS A 74 -13.17 -7.68 -6.13
CA CYS A 74 -13.74 -8.78 -6.91
C CYS A 74 -13.49 -8.57 -8.40
N VAL A 75 -13.31 -9.67 -9.13
CA VAL A 75 -13.24 -9.68 -10.59
C VAL A 75 -14.19 -10.76 -11.08
N ASN A 76 -15.39 -10.36 -11.50
CA ASN A 76 -16.53 -11.27 -11.70
C ASN A 76 -16.76 -12.12 -10.43
N GLU A 77 -16.76 -13.45 -10.55
CA GLU A 77 -16.90 -14.38 -9.42
C GLU A 77 -15.56 -14.64 -8.68
N GLY A 78 -14.46 -14.06 -9.16
CA GLY A 78 -13.13 -14.21 -8.59
C GLY A 78 -12.78 -13.15 -7.55
N ARG A 79 -11.75 -13.45 -6.75
CA ARG A 79 -11.13 -12.52 -5.80
C ARG A 79 -9.72 -12.19 -6.25
N ALA A 80 -9.33 -10.92 -6.15
CA ALA A 80 -7.99 -10.47 -6.47
C ALA A 80 -7.46 -9.54 -5.39
N MET A 81 -6.16 -9.64 -5.13
CA MET A 81 -5.40 -8.78 -4.22
C MET A 81 -4.19 -8.24 -4.97
N TYR A 82 -3.89 -6.97 -4.74
CA TYR A 82 -2.69 -6.31 -5.24
C TYR A 82 -1.85 -5.80 -4.07
N THR A 83 -0.53 -5.82 -4.25
CA THR A 83 0.45 -5.26 -3.31
C THR A 83 1.58 -4.58 -4.09
N ALA A 84 1.96 -3.38 -3.65
CA ALA A 84 3.07 -2.59 -4.18
C ALA A 84 4.33 -2.62 -3.29
N ILE A 85 4.31 -3.36 -2.17
CA ILE A 85 5.50 -3.57 -1.32
C ILE A 85 6.25 -4.84 -1.71
N GLY A 86 7.56 -4.86 -1.45
CA GLY A 86 8.44 -6.01 -1.66
C GLY A 86 9.53 -5.82 -2.70
N HIS A 87 9.98 -4.59 -2.99
CA HIS A 87 11.12 -4.39 -3.90
C HIS A 87 12.42 -4.89 -3.26
N ARG A 88 12.55 -4.66 -1.94
CA ARG A 88 13.78 -4.93 -1.19
C ARG A 88 13.91 -6.36 -0.71
N GLU A 89 15.09 -6.93 -0.85
CA GLU A 89 15.38 -8.30 -0.38
C GLU A 89 15.18 -8.44 1.13
N GLU A 90 15.49 -7.40 1.90
CA GLU A 90 15.36 -7.41 3.36
C GLU A 90 13.92 -7.60 3.84
N MET A 91 12.93 -7.42 2.97
CA MET A 91 11.52 -7.70 3.25
C MET A 91 11.21 -9.20 3.36
N TYR A 92 12.13 -10.05 2.89
CA TYR A 92 11.98 -11.50 2.84
C TYR A 92 12.98 -12.23 3.75
N ASP A 93 13.86 -11.49 4.43
CA ASP A 93 14.76 -12.05 5.42
C ASP A 93 13.96 -12.45 6.67
N VAL A 94 14.22 -13.68 7.16
CA VAL A 94 13.51 -14.33 8.28
C VAL A 94 14.41 -14.47 9.49
#